data_AF-A0A9E8N8K9-F1
#
_entry.id   AF-A0A9E8N8K9-F1
#
_cell.length_a   1.000
_cell.length_b   1.000
_cell.length_c   1.000
_cell.angle_alpha   90.00
_cell.angle_beta   90.00
_cell.angle_gamma   90.00
#
_symmetry.space_group_name_H-M   'P 1'
#
loop_
_entity.id
_entity.type
_entity.pdbx_description
1 polymer ?
#
loop_
_entity_poly.entity_id
_entity_poly.type
_entity_poly.pdbx_seq_one_letter_code
_entity_poly.pdbx_strand_id
1 'polypeptide(L)' 'MVKSPGKMNASELREWKRKSYERAKEYLFSIGQPLVYFGKDGTPVAEYPDGRVEAVQ' A
#
# COMPACT_ATOMS: atom_id res chain seq x y z
N MET A 1 9.81 15.16 -0.34
CA MET A 1 8.50 15.35 -1.03
C MET A 1 8.09 16.79 -0.81
N VAL A 2 7.79 17.55 -1.87
CA VAL A 2 7.69 19.03 -1.79
C VAL A 2 6.25 19.56 -1.72
N LYS A 3 5.23 18.74 -2.02
CA LYS A 3 3.81 19.15 -2.07
C LYS A 3 2.95 18.30 -1.14
N SER A 4 2.09 18.94 -0.34
CA SER A 4 1.11 18.25 0.52
C SER A 4 0.04 17.55 -0.33
N PRO A 5 -0.42 16.33 0.02
CA PRO A 5 -1.50 15.63 -0.70
C PRO A 5 -2.78 16.47 -0.86
N GLY A 6 -3.10 17.32 0.12
CA GLY A 6 -4.26 18.22 0.05
C GLY A 6 -4.16 19.34 -0.98
N LYS A 7 -2.99 19.52 -1.61
CA LYS A 7 -2.73 20.50 -2.67
C LYS A 7 -2.41 19.84 -4.01
N MET A 8 -2.54 18.51 -4.12
CA MET A 8 -2.29 17.76 -5.35
C MET A 8 -3.54 17.75 -6.23
N ASN A 9 -3.34 17.85 -7.55
CA ASN A 9 -4.41 17.54 -8.49
C ASN A 9 -4.67 16.01 -8.55
N ALA A 10 -5.72 15.59 -9.24
CA ALA A 10 -6.11 14.18 -9.28
C ALA A 10 -5.01 13.25 -9.83
N SER A 11 -4.24 13.69 -10.82
CA SER A 11 -3.15 12.90 -11.41
C SER A 11 -1.96 12.79 -10.46
N GLU A 12 -1.54 13.91 -9.87
CA GLU A 12 -0.49 13.97 -8.86
C GLU A 12 -0.85 13.10 -7.65
N LEU A 13 -2.10 13.16 -7.19
CA LEU A 13 -2.56 12.38 -6.04
C LEU A 13 -2.58 10.88 -6.34
N ARG A 14 -2.98 10.46 -7.55
CA ARG A 14 -2.93 9.05 -7.97
C ARG A 14 -1.50 8.53 -7.99
N GLU A 15 -0.59 9.31 -8.59
CA GLU A 15 0.82 8.93 -8.65
C GLU A 15 1.46 8.87 -7.25
N TRP A 16 1.14 9.85 -6.40
CA TRP A 16 1.59 9.86 -5.02
C TRP A 16 1.06 8.64 -4.25
N LYS A 17 -0.23 8.31 -4.34
CA LYS A 17 -0.81 7.11 -3.70
C LYS A 17 -0.11 5.83 -4.16
N ARG A 18 0.12 5.68 -5.47
CA ARG A 18 0.85 4.52 -6.02
C ARG A 18 2.26 4.44 -5.45
N LYS A 19 3.04 5.52 -5.50
CA LYS A 19 4.41 5.56 -4.99
C LYS A 19 4.47 5.31 -3.48
N SER A 20 3.50 5.80 -2.72
CA SER A 20 3.40 5.56 -1.28
C SER A 20 3.10 4.09 -0.98
N TYR A 21 2.20 3.46 -1.75
CA TYR A 21 1.91 2.02 -1.63
C TYR A 21 3.15 1.16 -1.90
N GLU A 22 3.83 1.39 -3.03
CA GLU A 22 5.05 0.63 -3.39
C GLU A 22 6.13 0.77 -2.32
N ARG A 23 6.37 1.99 -1.81
CA ARG A 23 7.35 2.21 -0.74
C ARG A 23 6.98 1.52 0.56
N ALA A 24 5.70 1.55 0.94
CA ALA A 24 5.23 0.86 2.15
C ALA A 24 5.41 -0.66 2.00
N LYS A 25 5.06 -1.20 0.83
CA LYS A 25 5.25 -2.61 0.49
C LYS A 25 6.72 -3.01 0.56
N GLU A 26 7.60 -2.30 -0.14
CA GLU A 26 9.05 -2.54 -0.15
C GLU A 26 9.63 -2.52 1.26
N TYR A 27 9.28 -1.51 2.07
CA TYR A 27 9.74 -1.39 3.45
C TYR A 27 9.27 -2.55 4.32
N LEU A 28 7.97 -2.83 4.36
CA LEU A 28 7.40 -3.93 5.15
C LEU A 28 8.02 -5.27 4.75
N PHE A 29 8.20 -5.49 3.46
CA PHE A 29 8.78 -6.73 2.96
C PHE A 29 10.24 -6.89 3.35
N SER A 30 11.01 -5.79 3.33
CA SER A 30 12.41 -5.80 3.76
C SER A 30 12.59 -6.16 5.24
N ILE A 31 11.57 -5.97 6.08
CA ILE A 31 11.58 -6.33 7.51
C ILE A 31 10.76 -7.59 7.81
N GLY A 32 10.36 -8.34 6.78
CA GLY A 32 9.61 -9.59 6.91
C GLY A 32 8.17 -9.41 7.39
N GLN A 33 7.61 -8.19 7.30
CA GLN A 33 6.23 -7.90 7.67
C GLN A 33 5.32 -7.94 6.44
N PRO A 34 4.06 -8.40 6.57
CA PRO A 34 3.09 -8.32 5.51
C PRO A 34 2.56 -6.90 5.33
N LEU A 35 2.09 -6.59 4.12
CA LEU A 35 1.30 -5.41 3.84
C LEU A 35 -0.18 -5.73 4.04
N VAL A 36 -0.83 -5.02 4.95
CA VAL A 36 -2.27 -5.18 5.22
C VAL A 36 -3.09 -4.12 4.50
N TYR A 37 -4.12 -4.53 3.76
CA TYR A 37 -5.05 -3.64 3.07
C TYR A 37 -6.43 -4.28 2.95
N PHE A 38 -7.44 -3.50 2.51
CA PHE A 38 -8.77 -4.02 2.23
C PHE A 38 -8.87 -4.50 0.77
N GLY A 39 -9.30 -5.75 0.59
CA GLY A 39 -9.65 -6.33 -0.70
C GLY A 39 -10.84 -5.62 -1.35
N LYS A 40 -11.13 -5.98 -2.62
CA LYS A 40 -12.25 -5.39 -3.37
C LYS A 40 -13.62 -5.71 -2.76
N ASP A 41 -13.70 -6.80 -2.02
CA ASP A 41 -14.84 -7.30 -1.26
C ASP A 41 -14.96 -6.65 0.13
N GLY A 42 -14.02 -5.78 0.52
CA GLY A 42 -13.98 -5.16 1.84
C GLY A 42 -13.37 -6.05 2.92
N THR A 43 -12.83 -7.23 2.57
CA THR A 43 -12.16 -8.11 3.52
C THR A 43 -10.73 -7.62 3.75
N PRO A 44 -10.26 -7.51 5.01
CA PRO A 44 -8.85 -7.21 5.26
C PRO A 44 -7.98 -8.39 4.82
N VAL A 45 -6.91 -8.10 4.09
CA VAL A 45 -5.95 -9.09 3.58
C VAL A 45 -4.53 -8.69 3.93
N ALA A 46 -3.68 -9.68 4.17
CA ALA A 46 -2.25 -9.55 4.38
C ALA A 46 -1.51 -10.15 3.17
N GLU A 47 -0.75 -9.31 2.45
CA GLU A 47 0.15 -9.72 1.37
C GLU A 47 1.57 -9.85 1.92
N TYR A 48 2.19 -11.01 1.75
CA TYR A 48 3.52 -11.33 2.26
C TYR A 48 4.60 -11.17 1.17
N PRO A 49 5.90 -11.08 1.56
CA PRO A 49 7.01 -10.91 0.61
C PRO A 49 7.18 -12.04 -0.41
N ASP A 50 6.72 -13.24 -0.05
CA ASP A 50 6.72 -14.44 -0.90
C ASP A 50 5.56 -14.45 -1.91
N GLY A 51 4.70 -13.43 -1.91
CA GLY A 51 3.52 -13.32 -2.76
C GLY A 51 2.29 -14.05 -2.21
N ARG A 52 2.36 -14.65 -1.03
CA ARG A 52 1.19 -15.23 -0.35
C ARG A 52 0.25 -14.12 0.08
N VAL A 53 -1.06 -14.34 -0.10
CA VAL A 53 -2.12 -13.42 0.35
C VAL A 53 -3.07 -14.19 1.25
N GLU A 54 -3.29 -13.69 2.46
CA GLU A 54 -4.18 -14.31 3.45
C GLU A 54 -5.26 -13.32 3.89
N ALA A 55 -6.48 -13.79 4.10
CA ALA A 55 -7.52 -13.00 4.75
C ALA A 55 -7.18 -12.87 6.25
N VAL A 56 -7.28 -11.65 6.77
CA VAL A 56 -7.18 -11.38 8.20
C VAL A 56 -8.58 -11.55 8.79
N GLN A 57 -8.75 -12.41 9.79
CA GLN A 57 -10.01 -12.60 10.52
C GLN A 57 -9.99 -11.86 11.85
#